data_AF-A0AAV7Z2Y7-F1
#
_entry.id   AF-A0AAV7Z2Y7-F1
#
_cell.length_a   1.000
_cell.length_b   1.000
_cell.length_c   1.000
_cell.angle_alpha   90.00
_cell.angle_beta   90.00
_cell.angle_gamma   90.00
#
_symmetry.space_group_name_H-M   'P 1'
#
loop_
_entity.id
_entity.type
_entity.pdbx_description
1 polymer ?
#
loop_
_entity_poly.entity_id
_entity_poly.type
_entity_poly.pdbx_seq_one_letter_code
_entity_poly.pdbx_strand_id
1 'polypeptide(L)'
;MNNDFTDNKLKKIYQNPEFSDVTFIIGEKEEQFKAHKLLLSVNSHYFESLFYPKGWKTVNYKKVEEVRFINVQPEVFRSVLEFNYTNTLNTEAKLIYRLISTSLILEFPDLYIACLEYLISPPTKKECEKNGSQTKQKETSEEKVISQSPLMVALGNVTFLKGLGLWLSGRSDIGITEYDLFLLLLKLAEFLCKETNREINTQNTHFFLKYLLPSIQLTKMTASQLKSLGGYGLFDFKLLFDILCQKTTSNENSSNNNSNSNSNVNNNNNSNVNINNSKLNNSNDKNNKEKEKKNNTQDKSTPNSTPTPIKLSTTPTNTKKETNNNDKNESMEIENNPQHLNEKGNTNEKEKEKEKEREKEIEKEIEKEKEKEKEKEREKEKEKEKKKIQENNKNLKKTNKTITPLNKIMTKKEIKLLLLTSPRKEASNNNVKKSLLSNGIQNIEIINVSETDQKKSLTYNDIKNFDVIFFYTNSPMKDPEQIGDILAKFVEDGGGLVICSCGALADEFASQLQGRIIDEPFLPIGKQTFLEKNPLKLGSITEPNHPIMKKVSTFNGGKASYHIDAKIVKQDSKVIAFWSDNTILIAEKQRRSTFGKVIVLNIFPVSGKRKFWNQKTNGDRLISNSVEYAVTGDVQD
;
A
#
# COMPACT_ATOMS: atom_id res chain seq x y z
N MET A 1 4.46 -38.27 -15.51
CA MET A 1 4.27 -39.64 -14.98
C MET A 1 3.89 -39.50 -13.51
N ASN A 2 2.79 -40.11 -13.08
CA ASN A 2 2.38 -40.42 -11.69
C ASN A 2 2.81 -39.45 -10.57
N ASN A 3 2.05 -38.37 -10.33
CA ASN A 3 2.13 -37.62 -9.07
C ASN A 3 1.33 -38.30 -7.92
N ASP A 4 0.26 -39.04 -8.23
CA ASP A 4 -0.63 -39.68 -7.22
C ASP A 4 0.09 -40.62 -6.21
N PHE A 5 1.31 -41.07 -6.53
CA PHE A 5 2.09 -42.00 -5.72
C PHE A 5 2.91 -41.34 -4.59
N THR A 6 3.07 -40.01 -4.59
CA THR A 6 3.80 -39.25 -3.55
C THR A 6 2.88 -38.69 -2.47
N ASP A 7 1.78 -38.06 -2.86
CA ASP A 7 0.93 -37.25 -1.98
C ASP A 7 0.31 -38.11 -0.87
N ASN A 8 -0.03 -39.35 -1.22
CA ASN A 8 -0.58 -40.39 -0.33
C ASN A 8 0.46 -41.00 0.64
N LYS A 9 1.72 -40.52 0.62
CA LYS A 9 2.76 -40.87 1.62
C LYS A 9 2.94 -39.77 2.65
N LEU A 10 3.10 -38.52 2.22
CA LEU A 10 3.23 -37.39 3.15
C LEU A 10 1.93 -37.16 3.94
N LYS A 11 0.75 -37.40 3.34
CA LYS A 11 -0.53 -37.37 4.05
C LYS A 11 -0.62 -38.39 5.20
N LYS A 12 0.06 -39.54 5.09
CA LYS A 12 0.15 -40.54 6.19
C LYS A 12 1.11 -40.11 7.29
N ILE A 13 2.17 -39.36 6.96
CA ILE A 13 3.09 -38.76 7.95
C ILE A 13 2.39 -37.61 8.69
N TYR A 14 1.56 -36.79 8.01
CA TYR A 14 0.69 -35.80 8.67
C TYR A 14 -0.29 -36.45 9.65
N GLN A 15 -0.84 -37.60 9.28
CA GLN A 15 -1.80 -38.35 10.11
C GLN A 15 -1.16 -39.17 11.24
N ASN A 16 0.16 -39.38 11.24
CA ASN A 16 0.86 -40.13 12.28
C ASN A 16 1.71 -39.21 13.20
N PRO A 17 1.30 -38.98 14.47
CA PRO A 17 2.04 -38.17 15.42
C PRO A 17 3.31 -38.82 16.01
N GLU A 18 3.60 -40.09 15.73
CA GLU A 18 4.73 -40.84 16.34
C GLU A 18 6.10 -40.23 16.00
N PHE A 19 6.27 -39.70 14.79
CA PHE A 19 7.56 -39.14 14.32
C PHE A 19 7.67 -37.62 14.50
N SER A 20 6.64 -36.98 15.06
CA SER A 20 6.58 -35.52 15.21
C SER A 20 7.54 -35.03 16.29
N ASP A 21 8.43 -34.12 15.92
CA ASP A 21 9.49 -33.59 16.78
C ASP A 21 9.19 -32.17 17.32
N VAL A 22 8.04 -31.57 16.94
CA VAL A 22 7.52 -30.32 17.50
C VAL A 22 6.00 -30.39 17.73
N THR A 23 5.54 -29.77 18.81
CA THR A 23 4.12 -29.55 19.11
C THR A 23 3.79 -28.07 19.05
N PHE A 24 2.67 -27.75 18.41
CA PHE A 24 2.11 -26.40 18.34
C PHE A 24 0.89 -26.29 19.24
N ILE A 25 0.72 -25.15 19.89
CA ILE A 25 -0.45 -24.83 20.74
C ILE A 25 -1.13 -23.59 20.17
N ILE A 26 -2.37 -23.75 19.72
CA ILE A 26 -3.06 -22.80 18.84
C ILE A 26 -4.33 -22.24 19.49
N GLY A 27 -4.47 -20.92 19.45
CA GLY A 27 -5.65 -20.19 19.91
C GLY A 27 -5.83 -20.17 21.43
N GLU A 28 -6.85 -19.44 21.88
CA GLU A 28 -7.23 -19.29 23.30
C GLU A 28 -7.64 -20.62 23.98
N LYS A 29 -7.96 -21.65 23.18
CA LYS A 29 -8.32 -23.01 23.66
C LYS A 29 -7.12 -23.96 23.78
N GLU A 30 -5.92 -23.48 23.44
CA GLU A 30 -4.66 -24.24 23.50
C GLU A 30 -4.70 -25.57 22.71
N GLU A 31 -5.32 -25.57 21.52
CA GLU A 31 -5.48 -26.78 20.70
C GLU A 31 -4.11 -27.26 20.18
N GLN A 32 -3.81 -28.55 20.42
CA GLN A 32 -2.49 -29.12 20.15
C GLN A 32 -2.38 -29.73 18.75
N PHE A 33 -1.34 -29.35 18.01
CA PHE A 33 -1.01 -29.89 16.69
C PHE A 33 0.42 -30.41 16.68
N LYS A 34 0.61 -31.70 16.37
CA LYS A 34 1.93 -32.31 16.22
C LYS A 34 2.42 -32.20 14.78
N ALA A 35 3.71 -31.92 14.60
CA ALA A 35 4.31 -31.75 13.28
C ALA A 35 5.83 -32.05 13.29
N HIS A 36 6.43 -31.98 12.10
CA HIS A 36 7.82 -32.31 11.82
C HIS A 36 8.57 -31.03 11.38
N LYS A 37 9.61 -30.61 12.12
CA LYS A 37 10.37 -29.36 11.87
C LYS A 37 10.92 -29.26 10.46
N LEU A 38 11.48 -30.37 9.96
CA LEU A 38 12.05 -30.48 8.62
C LEU A 38 11.03 -30.10 7.55
N LEU A 39 9.85 -30.74 7.57
CA LEU A 39 8.79 -30.50 6.58
C LEU A 39 8.21 -29.09 6.65
N LEU A 40 8.30 -28.41 7.80
CA LEU A 40 7.91 -27.00 7.92
C LEU A 40 9.00 -26.07 7.38
N SER A 41 10.26 -26.35 7.70
CA SER A 41 11.41 -25.49 7.32
C SER A 41 11.74 -25.53 5.84
N VAL A 42 11.40 -26.61 5.12
CA VAL A 42 11.53 -26.66 3.65
C VAL A 42 10.60 -25.65 2.95
N ASN A 43 9.40 -25.46 3.49
CA ASN A 43 8.33 -24.67 2.84
C ASN A 43 8.09 -23.31 3.52
N SER A 44 8.77 -23.00 4.62
CA SER A 44 8.61 -21.76 5.39
C SER A 44 9.95 -21.29 5.96
N HIS A 45 10.38 -20.12 5.49
CA HIS A 45 11.59 -19.45 5.98
C HIS A 45 11.44 -18.96 7.44
N TYR A 46 10.20 -18.68 7.88
CA TYR A 46 9.89 -18.45 9.29
C TYR A 46 10.23 -19.68 10.14
N PHE A 47 9.84 -20.88 9.71
CA PHE A 47 10.13 -22.12 10.44
C PHE A 47 11.58 -22.58 10.29
N GLU A 48 12.23 -22.33 9.15
CA GLU A 48 13.68 -22.44 9.01
C GLU A 48 14.40 -21.56 10.05
N SER A 49 14.04 -20.28 10.13
CA SER A 49 14.61 -19.32 11.09
C SER A 49 14.33 -19.68 12.54
N LEU A 50 13.17 -20.29 12.84
CA LEU A 50 12.78 -20.69 14.21
C LEU A 50 13.51 -21.95 14.68
N PHE A 51 13.71 -22.93 13.80
CA PHE A 51 14.26 -24.24 14.14
C PHE A 51 15.75 -24.38 13.86
N TYR A 52 16.26 -23.65 12.86
CA TYR A 52 17.66 -23.69 12.40
C TYR A 52 18.27 -22.27 12.31
N PRO A 53 18.30 -21.48 13.41
CA PRO A 53 18.66 -20.05 13.40
C PRO A 53 20.11 -19.69 13.01
N LYS A 54 20.96 -20.70 12.73
CA LYS A 54 22.29 -20.52 12.09
C LYS A 54 22.48 -21.41 10.86
N GLY A 55 21.37 -21.83 10.24
CA GLY A 55 21.32 -22.75 9.12
C GLY A 55 21.48 -24.22 9.49
N TRP A 56 21.11 -25.05 8.52
CA TRP A 56 20.97 -26.52 8.52
C TRP A 56 22.19 -27.32 9.03
N LYS A 57 23.36 -26.71 9.15
CA LYS A 57 24.64 -27.39 9.45
C LYS A 57 24.98 -27.47 10.94
N THR A 58 24.15 -26.92 11.83
CA THR A 58 24.49 -26.72 13.24
C THR A 58 23.56 -27.48 14.18
N VAL A 59 24.09 -28.54 14.78
CA VAL A 59 23.30 -29.61 15.44
C VAL A 59 23.00 -29.36 16.92
N ASN A 60 23.44 -28.24 17.49
CA ASN A 60 23.58 -28.08 18.94
C ASN A 60 22.94 -26.77 19.47
N TYR A 61 21.62 -26.67 19.34
CA TYR A 61 20.81 -25.58 19.91
C TYR A 61 19.73 -26.10 20.86
N LYS A 62 19.21 -25.20 21.71
CA LYS A 62 18.08 -25.49 22.61
C LYS A 62 16.90 -25.99 21.77
N LYS A 63 16.59 -27.28 21.89
CA LYS A 63 15.54 -27.97 21.14
C LYS A 63 14.20 -27.27 21.37
N VAL A 64 13.63 -26.69 20.32
CA VAL A 64 12.28 -26.11 20.34
C VAL A 64 11.29 -27.28 20.23
N GLU A 65 10.70 -27.69 21.34
CA GLU A 65 9.72 -28.80 21.39
C GLU A 65 8.28 -28.30 21.35
N GLU A 66 8.04 -27.06 21.81
CA GLU A 66 6.73 -26.40 21.82
C GLU A 66 6.79 -25.02 21.15
N VAL A 67 5.76 -24.66 20.38
CA VAL A 67 5.56 -23.31 19.80
C VAL A 67 4.10 -22.89 19.98
N ARG A 68 3.84 -21.66 20.47
CA ARG A 68 2.50 -21.22 20.90
C ARG A 68 2.00 -20.00 20.10
N PHE A 69 0.85 -20.12 19.43
CA PHE A 69 0.24 -19.08 18.59
C PHE A 69 -1.16 -18.70 19.09
N ILE A 70 -1.23 -17.67 19.93
CA ILE A 70 -2.50 -17.19 20.53
C ILE A 70 -3.46 -16.61 19.48
N ASN A 71 -2.93 -15.84 18.51
CA ASN A 71 -3.73 -15.08 17.55
C ASN A 71 -4.06 -15.84 16.24
N VAL A 72 -3.74 -17.13 16.15
CA VAL A 72 -4.06 -17.98 14.99
C VAL A 72 -5.20 -18.93 15.37
N GLN A 73 -6.16 -19.12 14.48
CA GLN A 73 -7.29 -20.02 14.72
C GLN A 73 -6.91 -21.47 14.37
N PRO A 74 -7.34 -22.47 15.17
CA PRO A 74 -7.01 -23.89 14.92
C PRO A 74 -7.42 -24.40 13.54
N GLU A 75 -8.55 -23.93 12.99
CA GLU A 75 -9.04 -24.32 11.66
C GLU A 75 -8.14 -23.76 10.53
N VAL A 76 -7.59 -22.56 10.74
CA VAL A 76 -6.65 -21.93 9.82
C VAL A 76 -5.29 -22.60 9.91
N PHE A 77 -4.77 -22.87 11.12
CA PHE A 77 -3.49 -23.57 11.30
C PHE A 77 -3.55 -25.02 10.79
N ARG A 78 -4.69 -25.70 10.97
CA ARG A 78 -4.98 -27.01 10.35
C ARG A 78 -4.89 -26.96 8.83
N SER A 79 -5.40 -25.90 8.20
CA SER A 79 -5.29 -25.69 6.74
C SER A 79 -3.84 -25.44 6.30
N VAL A 80 -3.05 -24.68 7.08
CA VAL A 80 -1.61 -24.49 6.85
C VAL A 80 -0.86 -25.83 6.90
N LEU A 81 -1.13 -26.65 7.92
CA LEU A 81 -0.49 -27.95 8.09
C LEU A 81 -0.91 -28.96 7.02
N GLU A 82 -2.20 -29.07 6.67
CA GLU A 82 -2.60 -30.00 5.59
C GLU A 82 -1.91 -29.61 4.28
N PHE A 83 -1.93 -28.32 3.91
CA PHE A 83 -1.21 -27.85 2.71
C PHE A 83 0.29 -28.16 2.76
N ASN A 84 0.96 -27.92 3.89
CA ASN A 84 2.40 -28.14 4.02
C ASN A 84 2.85 -29.60 3.76
N TYR A 85 1.94 -30.58 3.92
CA TYR A 85 2.25 -32.00 3.73
C TYR A 85 1.66 -32.56 2.43
N THR A 86 0.66 -31.91 1.82
CA THR A 86 0.00 -32.43 0.61
C THR A 86 0.18 -31.54 -0.62
N ASN A 87 0.62 -30.30 -0.45
CA ASN A 87 0.56 -29.22 -1.44
C ASN A 87 -0.86 -28.96 -2.01
N THR A 88 -1.92 -29.41 -1.32
CA THR A 88 -3.31 -29.24 -1.76
C THR A 88 -4.06 -28.28 -0.83
N LEU A 89 -4.71 -27.26 -1.41
CA LEU A 89 -5.50 -26.30 -0.66
C LEU A 89 -6.94 -26.80 -0.41
N ASN A 90 -7.11 -27.54 0.68
CA ASN A 90 -8.40 -28.04 1.14
C ASN A 90 -8.99 -27.10 2.22
N THR A 91 -9.66 -26.01 1.81
CA THR A 91 -10.20 -25.03 2.76
C THR A 91 -11.55 -24.43 2.34
N GLU A 92 -12.29 -23.91 3.32
CA GLU A 92 -13.56 -23.20 3.08
C GLU A 92 -13.31 -21.75 2.62
N ALA A 93 -14.18 -21.24 1.73
CA ALA A 93 -14.08 -19.86 1.23
C ALA A 93 -14.08 -18.80 2.36
N LYS A 94 -14.78 -19.04 3.48
CA LYS A 94 -14.79 -18.15 4.66
C LYS A 94 -13.43 -18.07 5.39
N LEU A 95 -12.54 -19.05 5.20
CA LEU A 95 -11.21 -19.11 5.82
C LEU A 95 -10.12 -18.53 4.93
N ILE A 96 -10.34 -18.39 3.62
CA ILE A 96 -9.29 -18.07 2.63
C ILE A 96 -8.51 -16.80 2.99
N TYR A 97 -9.17 -15.71 3.38
CA TYR A 97 -8.52 -14.45 3.75
C TYR A 97 -7.69 -14.55 5.04
N ARG A 98 -8.11 -15.39 6.00
CA ARG A 98 -7.31 -15.69 7.19
C ARG A 98 -6.09 -16.51 6.79
N LEU A 99 -6.25 -17.52 5.95
CA LEU A 99 -5.18 -18.38 5.48
C LEU A 99 -4.14 -17.61 4.64
N ILE A 100 -4.56 -16.69 3.77
CA ILE A 100 -3.70 -15.70 3.08
C ILE A 100 -2.85 -14.95 4.10
N SER A 101 -3.45 -14.40 5.16
CA SER A 101 -2.68 -13.66 6.17
C SER A 101 -1.71 -14.55 6.96
N THR A 102 -2.13 -15.77 7.33
CA THR A 102 -1.30 -16.70 8.10
C THR A 102 -0.14 -17.24 7.24
N SER A 103 -0.35 -17.46 5.95
CA SER A 103 0.71 -17.84 5.02
C SER A 103 1.79 -16.77 4.89
N LEU A 104 1.44 -15.47 4.95
CA LEU A 104 2.43 -14.39 4.99
C LEU A 104 3.11 -14.26 6.36
N ILE A 105 2.37 -14.38 7.47
CA ILE A 105 2.91 -14.29 8.84
C ILE A 105 3.91 -15.43 9.13
N LEU A 106 3.66 -16.61 8.54
CA LEU A 106 4.50 -17.81 8.66
C LEU A 106 5.35 -18.05 7.40
N GLU A 107 5.48 -17.07 6.51
CA GLU A 107 6.38 -17.07 5.34
C GLU A 107 6.29 -18.34 4.45
N PHE A 108 5.07 -18.86 4.21
CA PHE A 108 4.78 -19.94 3.25
C PHE A 108 4.45 -19.37 1.86
N PRO A 109 5.35 -19.48 0.86
CA PRO A 109 5.16 -18.86 -0.44
C PRO A 109 4.06 -19.54 -1.26
N ASP A 110 4.06 -20.86 -1.33
CA ASP A 110 3.17 -21.63 -2.21
C ASP A 110 1.74 -21.69 -1.67
N LEU A 111 1.57 -21.73 -0.35
CA LEU A 111 0.25 -21.61 0.29
C LEU A 111 -0.40 -20.26 -0.02
N TYR A 112 0.38 -19.16 0.03
CA TYR A 112 -0.11 -17.84 -0.34
C TYR A 112 -0.59 -17.81 -1.80
N ILE A 113 0.20 -18.39 -2.71
CA ILE A 113 -0.11 -18.47 -4.14
C ILE A 113 -1.39 -19.27 -4.38
N ALA A 114 -1.48 -20.49 -3.84
CA ALA A 114 -2.67 -21.33 -3.96
C ALA A 114 -3.92 -20.64 -3.40
N CYS A 115 -3.79 -19.88 -2.30
CA CYS A 115 -4.92 -19.12 -1.75
C CYS A 115 -5.36 -17.95 -2.64
N LEU A 116 -4.44 -17.34 -3.39
CA LEU A 116 -4.77 -16.32 -4.39
C LEU A 116 -5.37 -16.94 -5.66
N GLU A 117 -4.91 -18.11 -6.10
CA GLU A 117 -5.51 -18.86 -7.22
C GLU A 117 -6.96 -19.27 -6.91
N TYR A 118 -7.24 -19.73 -5.69
CA TYR A 118 -8.59 -19.97 -5.18
C TYR A 118 -9.48 -18.72 -5.24
N LEU A 119 -8.93 -17.50 -5.07
CA LEU A 119 -9.68 -16.26 -5.23
C LEU A 119 -9.88 -15.84 -6.71
N ILE A 120 -8.96 -16.20 -7.61
CA ILE A 120 -9.10 -15.96 -9.06
C ILE A 120 -10.18 -16.86 -9.64
N SER A 121 -10.15 -18.14 -9.27
CA SER A 121 -10.90 -19.25 -9.85
C SER A 121 -11.29 -20.25 -8.76
N PRO A 122 -12.27 -19.93 -7.90
CA PRO A 122 -12.72 -20.85 -6.86
C PRO A 122 -13.21 -22.16 -7.48
N PRO A 123 -12.88 -23.33 -6.87
CA PRO A 123 -13.22 -24.64 -7.44
C PRO A 123 -14.73 -24.77 -7.62
N THR A 124 -15.14 -25.39 -8.73
CA THR A 124 -16.57 -25.52 -9.04
C THR A 124 -17.23 -26.50 -8.06
N LYS A 125 -18.53 -26.34 -7.77
CA LYS A 125 -19.24 -27.20 -6.80
C LYS A 125 -19.05 -28.71 -7.04
N LYS A 126 -18.90 -29.12 -8.31
CA LYS A 126 -18.64 -30.51 -8.74
C LYS A 126 -17.28 -31.09 -8.31
N GLU A 127 -16.30 -30.25 -7.96
CA GLU A 127 -14.99 -30.68 -7.46
C GLU A 127 -14.99 -30.74 -5.92
N CYS A 128 -15.63 -29.77 -5.26
CA CYS A 128 -15.85 -29.80 -3.81
C CYS A 128 -16.69 -31.02 -3.37
N GLU A 129 -17.65 -31.45 -4.18
CA GLU A 129 -18.43 -32.68 -3.94
C GLU A 129 -17.60 -33.96 -4.00
N LYS A 130 -16.40 -33.93 -4.61
CA LYS A 130 -15.49 -35.08 -4.73
C LYS A 130 -14.57 -35.24 -3.53
N ASN A 131 -14.20 -34.14 -2.87
CA ASN A 131 -13.36 -34.10 -1.67
C ASN A 131 -14.25 -33.82 -0.44
N GLY A 132 -15.06 -34.81 -0.09
CA GLY A 132 -16.30 -34.57 0.65
C GLY A 132 -16.20 -34.11 2.11
N SER A 133 -17.06 -33.17 2.47
CA SER A 133 -17.72 -33.09 3.78
C SER A 133 -19.06 -32.37 3.63
N GLN A 134 -20.17 -33.05 3.95
CA GLN A 134 -21.51 -32.46 3.83
C GLN A 134 -21.80 -31.50 4.99
N THR A 135 -21.98 -30.22 4.70
CA THR A 135 -22.73 -29.30 5.57
C THR A 135 -23.79 -28.56 4.74
N LYS A 136 -25.02 -28.49 5.26
CA LYS A 136 -26.13 -27.81 4.59
C LYS A 136 -25.93 -26.30 4.70
N GLN A 137 -25.79 -25.61 3.56
CA GLN A 137 -25.76 -24.15 3.53
C GLN A 137 -27.05 -23.58 4.18
N LYS A 138 -26.90 -22.63 5.09
CA LYS A 138 -27.99 -21.73 5.53
C LYS A 138 -27.56 -20.30 5.26
N GLU A 139 -27.75 -19.88 4.02
CA GLU A 139 -27.44 -18.55 3.51
C GLU A 139 -28.30 -17.49 4.24
N THR A 140 -27.74 -16.83 5.26
CA THR A 140 -28.04 -15.46 5.72
C THR A 140 -27.25 -15.16 7.00
N SER A 141 -26.11 -14.46 6.91
CA SER A 141 -25.51 -13.60 7.97
C SER A 141 -24.05 -13.18 7.70
N GLU A 142 -23.32 -13.90 6.84
CA GLU A 142 -21.84 -13.85 6.78
C GLU A 142 -21.25 -12.47 6.47
N GLU A 143 -21.86 -11.68 5.56
CA GLU A 143 -21.44 -10.30 5.22
C GLU A 143 -21.26 -9.41 6.47
N LYS A 144 -22.06 -9.64 7.52
CA LYS A 144 -22.06 -8.81 8.74
C LYS A 144 -20.99 -9.20 9.77
N VAL A 145 -20.31 -10.33 9.58
CA VAL A 145 -19.21 -10.81 10.44
C VAL A 145 -17.84 -10.44 9.86
N ILE A 146 -17.74 -10.32 8.53
CA ILE A 146 -16.51 -9.96 7.82
C ILE A 146 -16.03 -8.55 8.22
N SER A 147 -16.95 -7.59 8.37
CA SER A 147 -16.67 -6.16 8.59
C SER A 147 -16.09 -5.79 9.97
N GLN A 148 -15.81 -6.76 10.86
CA GLN A 148 -15.27 -6.51 12.20
C GLN A 148 -14.00 -7.29 12.56
N SER A 149 -13.37 -8.01 11.63
CA SER A 149 -12.09 -8.66 11.96
C SER A 149 -10.92 -7.65 11.98
N PRO A 150 -10.03 -7.68 12.98
CA PRO A 150 -8.82 -6.82 13.00
C PRO A 150 -7.92 -6.99 11.77
N LEU A 151 -8.07 -8.12 11.08
CA LEU A 151 -7.32 -8.47 9.88
C LEU A 151 -7.68 -7.61 8.66
N MET A 152 -8.92 -7.11 8.56
CA MET A 152 -9.33 -6.19 7.48
C MET A 152 -8.60 -4.85 7.59
N VAL A 153 -8.31 -4.41 8.82
CA VAL A 153 -7.47 -3.23 9.08
C VAL A 153 -6.01 -3.48 8.66
N ALA A 154 -5.55 -4.74 8.72
CA ALA A 154 -4.22 -5.14 8.25
C ALA A 154 -4.13 -5.24 6.72
N LEU A 155 -5.15 -5.76 6.02
CA LEU A 155 -5.17 -5.80 4.55
C LEU A 155 -5.30 -4.40 3.93
N GLY A 156 -6.02 -3.49 4.60
CA GLY A 156 -6.03 -2.06 4.27
C GLY A 156 -4.76 -1.29 4.68
N ASN A 157 -3.79 -1.94 5.33
CA ASN A 157 -2.59 -1.28 5.83
C ASN A 157 -1.52 -1.12 4.74
N VAL A 158 -1.08 0.12 4.51
CA VAL A 158 0.02 0.46 3.60
C VAL A 158 1.28 -0.37 3.88
N THR A 159 1.57 -0.68 5.14
CA THR A 159 2.75 -1.46 5.54
C THR A 159 2.67 -2.91 5.08
N PHE A 160 1.48 -3.52 5.08
CA PHE A 160 1.23 -4.86 4.55
C PHE A 160 1.44 -4.90 3.04
N LEU A 161 0.86 -3.94 2.31
CA LEU A 161 0.99 -3.85 0.85
C LEU A 161 2.44 -3.58 0.41
N LYS A 162 3.22 -2.82 1.19
CA LYS A 162 4.66 -2.63 0.97
C LYS A 162 5.48 -3.91 1.24
N GLY A 163 5.18 -4.65 2.31
CA GLY A 163 5.85 -5.91 2.61
C GLY A 163 5.57 -6.97 1.53
N LEU A 164 4.31 -7.06 1.10
CA LEU A 164 3.90 -7.88 -0.04
C LEU A 164 4.64 -7.46 -1.32
N GLY A 165 4.77 -6.15 -1.60
CA GLY A 165 5.54 -5.63 -2.73
C GLY A 165 7.03 -6.02 -2.68
N LEU A 166 7.69 -5.91 -1.52
CA LEU A 166 9.09 -6.31 -1.35
C LEU A 166 9.29 -7.81 -1.59
N TRP A 167 8.40 -8.65 -1.06
CA TRP A 167 8.45 -10.10 -1.26
C TRP A 167 8.11 -10.52 -2.71
N LEU A 168 7.18 -9.80 -3.37
CA LEU A 168 6.91 -9.96 -4.81
C LEU A 168 8.14 -9.66 -5.67
N SER A 169 8.90 -8.61 -5.33
CA SER A 169 10.10 -8.20 -6.08
C SER A 169 11.26 -9.21 -6.02
N GLY A 170 11.31 -10.05 -4.98
CA GLY A 170 12.37 -11.06 -4.79
C GLY A 170 12.20 -12.35 -5.60
N ARG A 171 11.14 -12.47 -6.42
CA ARG A 171 10.75 -13.74 -7.05
C ARG A 171 11.50 -14.02 -8.35
N SER A 172 12.06 -15.24 -8.44
CA SER A 172 12.55 -15.84 -9.69
C SER A 172 11.79 -17.13 -10.06
N ASP A 173 11.40 -17.95 -9.08
CA ASP A 173 11.05 -19.36 -9.31
C ASP A 173 9.55 -19.70 -9.32
N ILE A 174 8.67 -18.70 -9.18
CA ILE A 174 7.22 -18.91 -9.10
C ILE A 174 6.62 -18.94 -10.52
N GLY A 175 6.01 -20.07 -10.90
CA GLY A 175 5.54 -20.40 -12.25
C GLY A 175 4.33 -19.63 -12.79
N ILE A 176 4.06 -18.43 -12.30
CA ILE A 176 2.97 -17.53 -12.75
C ILE A 176 3.56 -16.47 -13.67
N THR A 177 2.91 -16.17 -14.80
CA THR A 177 3.41 -15.10 -15.68
C THR A 177 3.22 -13.73 -15.04
N GLU A 178 4.13 -12.80 -15.36
CA GLU A 178 4.09 -11.42 -14.84
C GLU A 178 2.74 -10.71 -15.10
N TYR A 179 2.08 -11.07 -16.21
CA TYR A 179 0.78 -10.52 -16.59
C TYR A 179 -0.37 -11.09 -15.75
N ASP A 180 -0.35 -12.40 -15.48
CA ASP A 180 -1.35 -13.04 -14.61
C ASP A 180 -1.20 -12.55 -13.16
N LEU A 181 0.04 -12.31 -12.72
CA LEU A 181 0.34 -11.64 -11.47
C LEU A 181 -0.24 -10.21 -11.42
N PHE A 182 -0.12 -9.42 -12.49
CA PHE A 182 -0.78 -8.11 -12.56
C PHE A 182 -2.31 -8.21 -12.44
N LEU A 183 -2.94 -9.13 -13.19
CA LEU A 183 -4.40 -9.33 -13.16
C LEU A 183 -4.90 -9.80 -11.78
N LEU A 184 -4.11 -10.64 -11.10
CA LEU A 184 -4.36 -11.09 -9.74
C LEU A 184 -4.32 -9.94 -8.72
N LEU A 185 -3.28 -9.10 -8.79
CA LEU A 185 -3.14 -7.93 -7.92
C LEU A 185 -4.26 -6.91 -8.19
N LEU A 186 -4.69 -6.75 -9.45
CA LEU A 186 -5.83 -5.91 -9.82
C LEU A 186 -7.13 -6.42 -9.19
N LYS A 187 -7.47 -7.71 -9.33
CA LYS A 187 -8.65 -8.32 -8.68
C LYS A 187 -8.62 -8.14 -7.15
N LEU A 188 -7.45 -8.29 -6.52
CA LEU A 188 -7.27 -8.03 -5.09
C LEU A 188 -7.59 -6.56 -4.74
N ALA A 189 -7.13 -5.59 -5.54
CA ALA A 189 -7.43 -4.18 -5.33
C ALA A 189 -8.91 -3.82 -5.54
N GLU A 190 -9.59 -4.43 -6.51
CA GLU A 190 -11.04 -4.30 -6.70
C GLU A 190 -11.84 -4.85 -5.50
N PHE A 191 -11.41 -5.99 -4.95
CA PHE A 191 -11.98 -6.54 -3.72
C PHE A 191 -11.77 -5.59 -2.52
N LEU A 192 -10.55 -5.09 -2.32
CA LEU A 192 -10.25 -4.11 -1.27
C LEU A 192 -11.05 -2.80 -1.43
N CYS A 193 -11.43 -2.40 -2.64
CA CYS A 193 -12.38 -1.29 -2.83
C CYS A 193 -13.75 -1.62 -2.24
N LYS A 194 -14.35 -2.76 -2.61
CA LYS A 194 -15.66 -3.19 -2.08
C LYS A 194 -15.66 -3.24 -0.56
N GLU A 195 -14.69 -3.91 0.04
CA GLU A 195 -14.59 -4.14 1.49
C GLU A 195 -14.33 -2.85 2.29
N THR A 196 -13.63 -1.87 1.70
CA THR A 196 -13.47 -0.55 2.31
C THR A 196 -14.62 0.42 2.01
N ASN A 197 -15.74 -0.11 1.49
CA ASN A 197 -16.94 0.63 1.07
C ASN A 197 -16.63 1.77 0.09
N ARG A 198 -15.74 1.50 -0.87
CA ARG A 198 -15.33 2.40 -1.95
C ARG A 198 -15.85 1.91 -3.28
N GLU A 199 -16.21 2.85 -4.14
CA GLU A 199 -16.50 2.58 -5.55
C GLU A 199 -15.26 2.01 -6.27
N ILE A 200 -15.46 0.98 -7.08
CA ILE A 200 -14.41 0.36 -7.89
C ILE A 200 -14.15 1.25 -9.10
N ASN A 201 -13.07 2.03 -9.03
CA ASN A 201 -12.61 2.90 -10.11
C ASN A 201 -11.07 2.94 -10.13
N THR A 202 -10.48 3.47 -11.21
CA THR A 202 -9.01 3.54 -11.37
C THR A 202 -8.31 4.23 -10.20
N GLN A 203 -8.92 5.26 -9.61
CA GLN A 203 -8.31 6.00 -8.49
C GLN A 203 -8.25 5.17 -7.20
N ASN A 204 -9.30 4.42 -6.87
CA ASN A 204 -9.35 3.56 -5.69
C ASN A 204 -8.55 2.27 -5.87
N THR A 205 -8.57 1.65 -7.05
CA THR A 205 -7.72 0.48 -7.35
C THR A 205 -6.23 0.87 -7.35
N HIS A 206 -5.85 1.99 -7.96
CA HIS A 206 -4.49 2.54 -7.89
C HIS A 206 -4.04 2.85 -6.45
N PHE A 207 -4.95 3.31 -5.57
CA PHE A 207 -4.62 3.59 -4.17
C PHE A 207 -4.06 2.36 -3.43
N PHE A 208 -4.58 1.17 -3.70
CA PHE A 208 -4.04 -0.09 -3.16
C PHE A 208 -2.85 -0.61 -3.99
N LEU A 209 -2.96 -0.57 -5.32
CA LEU A 209 -1.95 -1.12 -6.23
C LEU A 209 -0.60 -0.40 -6.20
N LYS A 210 -0.54 0.90 -5.92
CA LYS A 210 0.70 1.71 -6.01
C LYS A 210 1.89 1.22 -5.17
N TYR A 211 1.67 0.34 -4.17
CA TYR A 211 2.73 -0.30 -3.39
C TYR A 211 3.17 -1.67 -3.95
N LEU A 212 2.42 -2.20 -4.91
CA LEU A 212 2.56 -3.52 -5.53
C LEU A 212 3.02 -3.43 -7.00
N LEU A 213 2.58 -2.39 -7.74
CA LEU A 213 3.00 -2.13 -9.12
C LEU A 213 4.54 -2.04 -9.30
N PRO A 214 5.35 -1.48 -8.37
CA PRO A 214 6.81 -1.45 -8.51
C PRO A 214 7.47 -2.83 -8.52
N SER A 215 6.77 -3.86 -8.05
CA SER A 215 7.24 -5.25 -8.04
C SER A 215 7.02 -5.97 -9.37
N ILE A 216 6.20 -5.39 -10.25
CA ILE A 216 5.76 -6.03 -11.50
C ILE A 216 6.77 -5.73 -12.61
N GLN A 217 7.45 -6.77 -13.07
CA GLN A 217 8.56 -6.67 -14.01
C GLN A 217 8.05 -6.53 -15.45
N LEU A 218 7.48 -5.36 -15.80
CA LEU A 218 6.87 -5.06 -17.11
C LEU A 218 7.69 -5.50 -18.34
N THR A 219 9.03 -5.52 -18.22
CA THR A 219 9.95 -6.02 -19.25
C THR A 219 9.78 -7.50 -19.59
N LYS A 220 9.22 -8.33 -18.71
CA LYS A 220 8.89 -9.75 -18.98
C LYS A 220 7.61 -9.94 -19.80
N MET A 221 6.72 -8.96 -19.87
CA MET A 221 5.44 -9.08 -20.60
C MET A 221 5.60 -8.99 -22.12
N THR A 222 4.65 -9.55 -22.87
CA THR A 222 4.56 -9.37 -24.33
C THR A 222 4.08 -7.97 -24.70
N ALA A 223 4.36 -7.53 -25.94
CA ALA A 223 3.88 -6.24 -26.45
C ALA A 223 2.34 -6.15 -26.52
N SER A 224 1.62 -7.27 -26.62
CA SER A 224 0.15 -7.28 -26.59
C SER A 224 -0.39 -7.08 -25.17
N GLN A 225 0.24 -7.72 -24.17
CA GLN A 225 -0.09 -7.54 -22.75
C GLN A 225 0.22 -6.10 -22.28
N LEU A 226 1.38 -5.54 -22.66
CA LEU A 226 1.70 -4.14 -22.34
C LEU A 226 0.72 -3.14 -22.96
N LYS A 227 0.11 -3.46 -24.11
CA LYS A 227 -0.97 -2.65 -24.71
C LYS A 227 -2.29 -2.76 -23.94
N SER A 228 -2.66 -3.94 -23.41
CA SER A 228 -3.88 -4.06 -22.59
C SER A 228 -3.74 -3.33 -21.24
N LEU A 229 -2.54 -3.28 -20.65
CA LEU A 229 -2.28 -2.48 -19.42
C LEU A 229 -2.66 -1.00 -19.57
N GLY A 230 -2.47 -0.41 -20.76
CA GLY A 230 -2.81 0.99 -21.03
C GLY A 230 -4.30 1.31 -20.87
N GLY A 231 -5.18 0.33 -21.05
CA GLY A 231 -6.64 0.50 -20.88
C GLY A 231 -7.08 0.71 -19.42
N TYR A 232 -6.25 0.35 -18.43
CA TYR A 232 -6.59 0.48 -17.01
C TYR A 232 -6.21 1.85 -16.41
N GLY A 233 -5.37 2.64 -17.08
CA GLY A 233 -4.92 3.95 -16.59
C GLY A 233 -4.01 3.90 -15.34
N LEU A 234 -3.36 2.75 -15.08
CA LEU A 234 -2.57 2.50 -13.87
C LEU A 234 -1.06 2.79 -14.01
N PHE A 235 -0.57 2.96 -15.23
CA PHE A 235 0.83 3.22 -15.56
C PHE A 235 0.95 4.48 -16.44
N ASP A 236 2.11 5.13 -16.40
CA ASP A 236 2.42 6.22 -17.32
C ASP A 236 2.49 5.70 -18.77
N PHE A 237 1.76 6.37 -19.68
CA PHE A 237 1.83 6.10 -21.11
C PHE A 237 3.25 6.23 -21.66
N LYS A 238 4.07 7.16 -21.14
CA LYS A 238 5.46 7.29 -21.56
C LYS A 238 6.28 6.07 -21.14
N LEU A 239 6.13 5.59 -19.89
CA LEU A 239 6.80 4.38 -19.42
C LEU A 239 6.44 3.14 -20.24
N LEU A 240 5.14 2.93 -20.52
CA LEU A 240 4.69 1.82 -21.38
C LEU A 240 5.23 1.96 -22.81
N PHE A 241 5.24 3.18 -23.37
CA PHE A 241 5.75 3.47 -24.70
C PHE A 241 7.27 3.24 -24.80
N ASP A 242 8.07 3.71 -23.83
CA ASP A 242 9.51 3.53 -23.79
C ASP A 242 9.87 2.02 -23.75
N ILE A 243 9.16 1.21 -22.97
CA ILE A 243 9.35 -0.25 -22.88
C ILE A 243 8.93 -0.95 -24.20
N LEU A 244 7.84 -0.50 -24.84
CA LEU A 244 7.43 -1.01 -26.15
C LEU A 244 8.45 -0.67 -27.26
N CYS A 245 9.07 0.51 -27.21
CA CYS A 245 10.14 0.93 -28.11
C CYS A 245 11.42 0.10 -27.92
N GLN A 246 11.78 -0.22 -26.67
CA GLN A 246 12.89 -1.14 -26.38
C GLN A 246 12.63 -2.55 -26.94
N LYS A 247 11.40 -3.06 -26.84
CA LYS A 247 11.02 -4.38 -27.38
C LYS A 247 10.97 -4.42 -28.91
N THR A 248 10.66 -3.31 -29.58
CA THR A 248 10.67 -3.25 -31.05
C THR A 248 12.09 -3.12 -31.61
N THR A 249 12.92 -2.24 -31.07
CA THR A 249 14.35 -2.13 -31.45
C THR A 249 15.15 -3.42 -31.18
N SER A 250 14.77 -4.19 -30.16
CA SER A 250 15.34 -5.53 -29.92
C SER A 250 15.00 -6.55 -31.02
N ASN A 251 13.85 -6.41 -31.69
CA ASN A 251 13.46 -7.27 -32.82
C ASN A 251 14.05 -6.79 -34.15
N GLU A 252 14.27 -5.49 -34.33
CA GLU A 252 14.93 -4.96 -35.53
C GLU A 252 16.40 -5.39 -35.58
N ASN A 253 17.11 -5.35 -34.44
CA ASN A 253 18.49 -5.83 -34.33
C ASN A 253 18.67 -7.35 -34.46
N SER A 254 17.60 -8.15 -34.38
CA SER A 254 17.63 -9.60 -34.67
C SER A 254 17.16 -9.94 -36.09
N SER A 255 16.58 -8.98 -36.83
CA SER A 255 16.00 -9.20 -38.16
C SER A 255 16.91 -8.81 -39.33
N ASN A 256 18.03 -8.11 -39.07
CA ASN A 256 18.86 -7.48 -40.10
C ASN A 256 20.23 -8.15 -40.32
N ASN A 257 20.28 -9.48 -40.22
CA ASN A 257 21.46 -10.30 -40.51
C ASN A 257 21.09 -11.56 -41.31
N ASN A 258 20.59 -11.36 -42.55
CA ASN A 258 20.56 -12.41 -43.57
C ASN A 258 20.53 -11.78 -44.99
N SER A 259 21.11 -12.50 -45.97
CA SER A 259 21.35 -12.07 -47.37
C SER A 259 22.16 -10.76 -47.52
N ASN A 260 23.46 -10.83 -47.77
CA ASN A 260 23.96 -11.21 -49.10
C ASN A 260 25.30 -11.97 -49.08
N SER A 261 25.62 -12.64 -50.19
CA SER A 261 26.68 -13.67 -50.25
C SER A 261 27.95 -13.25 -51.02
N ASN A 262 29.09 -13.78 -50.54
CA ASN A 262 30.33 -14.09 -51.28
C ASN A 262 31.00 -13.02 -52.17
N SER A 263 32.11 -12.48 -51.69
CA SER A 263 33.36 -12.42 -52.48
C SER A 263 34.60 -12.49 -51.57
N ASN A 264 35.63 -13.24 -51.98
CA ASN A 264 36.84 -13.52 -51.20
C ASN A 264 37.73 -12.28 -50.95
N VAL A 265 38.51 -12.28 -49.86
CA VAL A 265 40.00 -12.39 -49.85
C VAL A 265 40.56 -12.27 -48.42
N ASN A 266 41.69 -12.92 -48.16
CA ASN A 266 42.40 -12.96 -46.87
C ASN A 266 42.96 -11.59 -46.42
N ASN A 267 42.96 -11.29 -45.11
CA ASN A 267 44.19 -11.41 -44.30
C ASN A 267 44.05 -11.01 -42.80
N ASN A 268 44.57 -11.89 -41.95
CA ASN A 268 45.46 -11.67 -40.79
C ASN A 268 45.41 -10.40 -39.90
N ASN A 269 45.58 -10.71 -38.60
CA ASN A 269 46.35 -10.00 -37.56
C ASN A 269 45.70 -8.87 -36.71
N ASN A 270 45.22 -9.29 -35.52
CA ASN A 270 45.86 -9.11 -34.21
C ASN A 270 45.97 -7.72 -33.52
N SER A 271 45.92 -7.77 -32.17
CA SER A 271 46.42 -6.82 -31.17
C SER A 271 45.84 -5.39 -31.02
N ASN A 272 45.29 -5.15 -29.83
CA ASN A 272 45.43 -3.98 -28.94
C ASN A 272 46.19 -2.73 -29.43
N VAL A 273 45.69 -1.53 -29.08
CA VAL A 273 46.27 -0.65 -28.03
C VAL A 273 45.40 0.61 -27.80
N ASN A 274 45.45 1.18 -26.58
CA ASN A 274 44.82 2.46 -26.22
C ASN A 274 45.48 3.66 -26.95
N ILE A 275 44.81 4.83 -27.01
CA ILE A 275 45.30 6.07 -26.35
C ILE A 275 44.39 7.29 -26.60
N ASN A 276 44.14 7.99 -25.49
CA ASN A 276 43.69 9.37 -25.23
C ASN A 276 43.59 10.43 -26.36
N ASN A 277 42.60 11.33 -26.16
CA ASN A 277 42.64 12.80 -26.34
C ASN A 277 42.86 13.42 -27.73
N SER A 278 41.96 14.34 -28.10
CA SER A 278 42.29 15.78 -28.10
C SER A 278 41.04 16.68 -28.24
N LYS A 279 41.21 18.00 -28.07
CA LYS A 279 40.16 19.03 -28.13
C LYS A 279 40.23 19.81 -29.44
N LEU A 280 39.11 20.27 -29.97
CA LEU A 280 38.89 21.56 -30.65
C LEU A 280 37.36 21.81 -30.67
N ASN A 281 36.78 22.89 -30.16
CA ASN A 281 36.95 24.34 -30.41
C ASN A 281 36.59 24.80 -31.84
N ASN A 282 35.36 25.34 -31.98
CA ASN A 282 34.98 26.64 -32.58
C ASN A 282 33.45 26.59 -32.87
N SER A 283 32.56 27.46 -32.38
CA SER A 283 32.49 28.94 -32.32
C SER A 283 32.00 29.60 -33.61
N ASN A 284 30.74 30.09 -33.59
CA ASN A 284 30.22 31.36 -34.12
C ASN A 284 28.72 31.46 -33.75
N ASP A 285 28.16 32.57 -33.24
CA ASP A 285 27.92 33.89 -33.87
C ASP A 285 26.82 33.85 -34.97
N LYS A 286 25.85 34.78 -35.05
CA LYS A 286 25.40 35.87 -34.14
C LYS A 286 24.05 36.44 -34.64
N ASN A 287 23.22 37.01 -33.76
CA ASN A 287 22.10 37.93 -34.08
C ASN A 287 20.94 37.30 -34.93
N ASN A 288 19.78 37.94 -35.15
CA ASN A 288 19.40 39.35 -34.92
C ASN A 288 17.96 39.53 -34.36
N LYS A 289 17.60 40.76 -33.98
CA LYS A 289 16.28 41.19 -33.51
C LYS A 289 15.40 41.65 -34.68
N GLU A 290 14.08 41.73 -34.49
CA GLU A 290 13.38 43.02 -34.59
C GLU A 290 11.99 43.06 -33.90
N LYS A 291 11.32 44.21 -33.97
CA LYS A 291 10.01 44.57 -33.40
C LYS A 291 9.21 45.35 -34.44
N GLU A 292 7.89 45.47 -34.26
CA GLU A 292 7.07 46.71 -34.18
C GLU A 292 5.56 46.34 -34.34
N LYS A 293 4.64 46.82 -33.48
CA LYS A 293 3.71 47.99 -33.59
C LYS A 293 2.65 47.91 -34.72
N LYS A 294 1.46 48.53 -34.65
CA LYS A 294 0.50 48.94 -33.57
C LYS A 294 -0.75 49.57 -34.26
N ASN A 295 -1.77 50.02 -33.48
CA ASN A 295 -2.92 50.88 -33.85
C ASN A 295 -4.11 50.13 -34.52
N ASN A 296 -5.39 50.23 -34.08
CA ASN A 296 -6.36 51.34 -33.82
C ASN A 296 -7.20 51.68 -35.09
N THR A 297 -8.49 52.11 -35.06
CA THR A 297 -9.32 52.72 -33.98
C THR A 297 -10.86 52.64 -34.26
N GLN A 298 -11.69 52.62 -33.19
CA GLN A 298 -13.05 53.23 -33.03
C GLN A 298 -14.24 52.81 -33.97
N ASP A 299 -15.54 53.07 -33.68
CA ASP A 299 -16.15 54.02 -32.70
C ASP A 299 -17.49 53.56 -32.01
N LYS A 300 -18.08 54.44 -31.17
CA LYS A 300 -19.14 54.21 -30.12
C LYS A 300 -20.60 53.90 -30.57
N SER A 301 -21.40 53.32 -29.65
CA SER A 301 -22.63 53.96 -29.09
C SER A 301 -23.28 53.20 -27.88
N THR A 302 -24.01 53.92 -27.01
CA THR A 302 -24.80 53.49 -25.81
C THR A 302 -26.17 54.24 -25.80
N PRO A 303 -27.27 53.89 -25.05
CA PRO A 303 -27.30 53.62 -23.60
C PRO A 303 -28.43 52.68 -23.02
N ASN A 304 -28.58 52.71 -21.68
CA ASN A 304 -29.48 51.99 -20.75
C ASN A 304 -30.99 51.86 -21.07
N SER A 305 -31.65 50.78 -20.59
CA SER A 305 -32.59 50.83 -19.44
C SER A 305 -33.22 49.46 -19.03
N THR A 306 -33.56 49.31 -17.74
CA THR A 306 -34.39 48.24 -17.10
C THR A 306 -35.80 48.81 -16.76
N PRO A 307 -36.87 48.05 -16.38
CA PRO A 307 -36.89 46.98 -15.33
C PRO A 307 -37.96 45.84 -15.45
N THR A 308 -38.09 45.06 -14.37
CA THR A 308 -39.05 43.96 -14.08
C THR A 308 -40.48 44.43 -13.73
N PRO A 309 -41.49 43.53 -13.59
CA PRO A 309 -42.14 43.39 -12.26
C PRO A 309 -42.77 42.00 -11.85
N ILE A 310 -42.85 41.74 -10.53
CA ILE A 310 -43.95 41.10 -9.71
C ILE A 310 -44.45 39.65 -10.06
N LYS A 311 -44.70 38.63 -9.20
CA LYS A 311 -44.81 38.32 -7.72
C LYS A 311 -46.27 38.13 -7.15
N LEU A 312 -46.43 37.26 -6.12
CA LEU A 312 -47.69 36.75 -5.44
C LEU A 312 -48.40 35.59 -6.22
N SER A 313 -48.84 34.42 -5.69
CA SER A 313 -49.65 33.96 -4.52
C SER A 313 -51.18 34.04 -4.75
N THR A 314 -52.08 33.07 -4.46
CA THR A 314 -52.19 32.10 -3.33
C THR A 314 -52.93 30.75 -3.66
N THR A 315 -53.01 29.85 -2.65
CA THR A 315 -53.77 28.59 -2.43
C THR A 315 -55.30 28.73 -2.21
N PRO A 316 -56.14 27.67 -1.95
CA PRO A 316 -56.18 26.22 -2.35
C PRO A 316 -57.65 25.68 -2.64
N THR A 317 -57.94 24.39 -2.34
CA THR A 317 -59.25 23.66 -2.15
C THR A 317 -60.06 23.29 -3.41
N ASN A 318 -60.41 22.00 -3.67
CA ASN A 318 -61.41 21.07 -3.07
C ASN A 318 -62.88 21.41 -3.45
N THR A 319 -63.83 20.49 -3.72
CA THR A 319 -63.89 18.99 -3.65
C THR A 319 -65.11 18.46 -4.44
N LYS A 320 -65.11 17.19 -4.92
CA LYS A 320 -66.14 16.14 -4.62
C LYS A 320 -66.01 14.83 -5.44
N LYS A 321 -66.59 13.76 -4.88
CA LYS A 321 -66.89 12.41 -5.44
C LYS A 321 -68.34 12.43 -6.02
N GLU A 322 -68.95 11.42 -6.67
CA GLU A 322 -68.67 10.01 -7.07
C GLU A 322 -69.55 9.72 -8.35
N THR A 323 -70.03 8.57 -8.86
CA THR A 323 -70.14 7.13 -8.48
C THR A 323 -70.48 6.24 -9.73
N ASN A 324 -70.21 4.92 -9.67
CA ASN A 324 -71.00 3.77 -10.21
C ASN A 324 -71.26 3.42 -11.73
N ASN A 325 -70.85 2.18 -12.09
CA ASN A 325 -71.65 1.02 -12.59
C ASN A 325 -71.91 0.66 -14.10
N ASN A 326 -71.59 -0.63 -14.43
CA ASN A 326 -72.35 -1.65 -15.23
C ASN A 326 -72.57 -1.45 -16.76
N ASP A 327 -72.83 -2.46 -17.64
CA ASP A 327 -72.83 -3.96 -17.57
C ASP A 327 -72.69 -4.62 -18.99
N LYS A 328 -72.07 -5.82 -19.06
CA LYS A 328 -72.38 -7.08 -19.84
C LYS A 328 -72.65 -7.23 -21.38
N ASN A 329 -72.18 -8.41 -21.87
CA ASN A 329 -72.73 -9.36 -22.91
C ASN A 329 -72.68 -8.97 -24.43
N GLU A 330 -72.10 -9.78 -25.35
CA GLU A 330 -72.55 -11.04 -26.05
C GLU A 330 -73.53 -10.79 -27.25
N SER A 331 -73.55 -11.54 -28.37
CA SER A 331 -72.77 -12.72 -28.88
C SER A 331 -73.07 -13.04 -30.39
N MET A 332 -72.46 -14.13 -30.92
CA MET A 332 -72.91 -15.02 -32.03
C MET A 332 -72.58 -14.72 -33.53
N GLU A 333 -72.71 -15.80 -34.32
CA GLU A 333 -72.20 -16.06 -35.69
C GLU A 333 -73.34 -16.25 -36.72
N ILE A 334 -73.02 -16.51 -38.01
CA ILE A 334 -73.60 -17.58 -38.88
C ILE A 334 -73.03 -17.53 -40.32
N GLU A 335 -72.84 -18.70 -40.94
CA GLU A 335 -72.43 -18.88 -42.37
C GLU A 335 -73.63 -18.88 -43.35
N ASN A 336 -73.40 -18.64 -44.65
CA ASN A 336 -73.59 -19.68 -45.70
C ASN A 336 -73.19 -19.26 -47.14
N ASN A 337 -73.34 -20.18 -48.11
CA ASN A 337 -72.54 -20.32 -49.35
C ASN A 337 -73.38 -20.08 -50.67
N PRO A 338 -73.00 -20.56 -51.89
CA PRO A 338 -72.47 -19.76 -53.02
C PRO A 338 -73.34 -19.67 -54.30
N GLN A 339 -72.89 -18.92 -55.34
CA GLN A 339 -72.84 -19.42 -56.73
C GLN A 339 -72.00 -18.61 -57.78
N HIS A 340 -71.25 -19.37 -58.60
CA HIS A 340 -70.72 -19.21 -59.97
C HIS A 340 -70.56 -17.87 -60.78
N LEU A 341 -69.33 -17.70 -61.30
CA LEU A 341 -68.87 -17.33 -62.67
C LEU A 341 -68.97 -15.90 -63.29
N ASN A 342 -67.76 -15.46 -63.69
CA ASN A 342 -67.34 -14.84 -64.97
C ASN A 342 -67.28 -13.31 -65.22
N GLU A 343 -66.21 -12.96 -65.95
CA GLU A 343 -65.99 -11.78 -66.80
C GLU A 343 -66.01 -10.35 -66.22
N LYS A 344 -64.83 -9.83 -65.85
CA LYS A 344 -64.04 -8.93 -66.73
C LYS A 344 -62.73 -8.47 -66.08
N GLY A 345 -61.61 -8.60 -66.78
CA GLY A 345 -60.32 -8.05 -66.37
C GLY A 345 -59.90 -6.86 -67.24
N ASN A 346 -59.85 -5.65 -66.67
CA ASN A 346 -58.89 -4.62 -67.10
C ASN A 346 -58.65 -3.46 -66.09
N THR A 347 -59.11 -3.58 -64.84
CA THR A 347 -58.91 -2.57 -63.76
C THR A 347 -57.85 -2.97 -62.74
N ASN A 348 -57.73 -4.27 -62.46
CA ASN A 348 -57.07 -4.83 -61.27
C ASN A 348 -55.56 -4.49 -61.10
N GLU A 349 -54.82 -4.09 -62.14
CA GLU A 349 -53.40 -3.75 -61.99
C GLU A 349 -53.20 -2.35 -61.39
N LYS A 350 -53.93 -1.34 -61.87
CA LYS A 350 -53.85 0.04 -61.34
C LYS A 350 -54.46 0.19 -59.95
N GLU A 351 -55.35 -0.72 -59.56
CA GLU A 351 -55.86 -0.77 -58.18
C GLU A 351 -54.83 -1.44 -57.25
N LYS A 352 -54.27 -2.60 -57.62
CA LYS A 352 -53.21 -3.28 -56.82
C LYS A 352 -51.95 -2.44 -56.61
N GLU A 353 -51.59 -1.59 -57.56
CA GLU A 353 -50.44 -0.69 -57.40
C GLU A 353 -50.75 0.44 -56.38
N LYS A 354 -51.94 1.05 -56.47
CA LYS A 354 -52.45 2.04 -55.49
C LYS A 354 -52.81 1.44 -54.12
N GLU A 355 -53.01 0.14 -54.04
CA GLU A 355 -53.22 -0.61 -52.81
C GLU A 355 -51.89 -0.80 -52.09
N LYS A 356 -50.88 -1.36 -52.78
CA LYS A 356 -49.50 -1.49 -52.27
C LYS A 356 -48.83 -0.17 -51.90
N GLU A 357 -49.16 0.92 -52.58
CA GLU A 357 -48.64 2.24 -52.22
C GLU A 357 -49.25 2.76 -50.90
N ARG A 358 -50.54 2.52 -50.68
CA ARG A 358 -51.23 2.85 -49.41
C ARG A 358 -50.83 1.93 -48.26
N GLU A 359 -50.62 0.63 -48.49
CA GLU A 359 -50.06 -0.29 -47.50
C GLU A 359 -48.70 0.22 -46.97
N LYS A 360 -47.82 0.66 -47.87
CA LYS A 360 -46.51 1.25 -47.53
C LYS A 360 -46.59 2.61 -46.84
N GLU A 361 -47.68 3.36 -47.00
CA GLU A 361 -47.92 4.59 -46.24
C GLU A 361 -48.36 4.26 -44.81
N ILE A 362 -49.34 3.36 -44.68
CA ILE A 362 -49.86 2.88 -43.38
C ILE A 362 -48.72 2.24 -42.56
N GLU A 363 -47.88 1.41 -43.15
CA GLU A 363 -46.74 0.77 -42.48
C GLU A 363 -45.72 1.81 -41.94
N LYS A 364 -45.46 2.88 -42.71
CA LYS A 364 -44.61 4.01 -42.27
C LYS A 364 -45.25 4.85 -41.18
N GLU A 365 -46.58 4.99 -41.14
CA GLU A 365 -47.26 5.67 -40.02
C GLU A 365 -47.18 4.83 -38.75
N ILE A 366 -47.43 3.52 -38.85
CA ILE A 366 -47.29 2.56 -37.74
C ILE A 366 -45.85 2.54 -37.19
N GLU A 367 -44.83 2.61 -38.05
CA GLU A 367 -43.43 2.71 -37.61
C GLU A 367 -43.14 4.03 -36.88
N LYS A 368 -43.61 5.17 -37.41
CA LYS A 368 -43.50 6.48 -36.74
C LYS A 368 -44.23 6.53 -35.40
N GLU A 369 -45.36 5.87 -35.25
CA GLU A 369 -46.05 5.77 -33.95
C GLU A 369 -45.25 4.94 -32.94
N LYS A 370 -44.74 3.78 -33.35
CA LYS A 370 -43.86 2.92 -32.53
C LYS A 370 -42.57 3.64 -32.11
N GLU A 371 -42.02 4.52 -32.95
CA GLU A 371 -40.85 5.33 -32.59
C GLU A 371 -41.21 6.44 -31.58
N LYS A 372 -42.31 7.19 -31.80
CA LYS A 372 -42.83 8.17 -30.84
C LYS A 372 -43.17 7.55 -29.48
N GLU A 373 -43.64 6.31 -29.45
CA GLU A 373 -43.93 5.60 -28.20
C GLU A 373 -42.64 5.22 -27.44
N LYS A 374 -41.64 4.67 -28.13
CA LYS A 374 -40.30 4.41 -27.57
C LYS A 374 -39.63 5.68 -27.05
N GLU A 375 -39.82 6.82 -27.72
CA GLU A 375 -39.29 8.10 -27.25
C GLU A 375 -39.99 8.57 -25.97
N LYS A 376 -41.33 8.54 -25.92
CA LYS A 376 -42.12 8.81 -24.70
C LYS A 376 -41.72 7.89 -23.53
N GLU A 377 -41.37 6.64 -23.79
CA GLU A 377 -40.90 5.71 -22.76
C GLU A 377 -39.50 6.09 -22.23
N ARG A 378 -38.56 6.40 -23.12
CA ARG A 378 -37.23 6.94 -22.76
C ARG A 378 -37.32 8.23 -21.96
N GLU A 379 -38.28 9.12 -22.25
CA GLU A 379 -38.51 10.33 -21.46
C GLU A 379 -39.06 10.01 -20.06
N LYS A 380 -40.05 9.12 -19.94
CA LYS A 380 -40.56 8.64 -18.65
C LYS A 380 -39.46 8.00 -17.80
N GLU A 381 -38.52 7.29 -18.42
CA GLU A 381 -37.39 6.68 -17.71
C GLU A 381 -36.39 7.74 -17.20
N LYS A 382 -35.97 8.69 -18.05
CA LYS A 382 -35.15 9.85 -17.65
C LYS A 382 -35.82 10.67 -16.54
N GLU A 383 -37.14 10.77 -16.53
CA GLU A 383 -37.87 11.49 -15.47
C GLU A 383 -37.90 10.69 -14.15
N LYS A 384 -38.08 9.37 -14.19
CA LYS A 384 -37.93 8.47 -13.02
C LYS A 384 -36.51 8.55 -12.44
N GLU A 385 -35.48 8.58 -13.29
CA GLU A 385 -34.08 8.72 -12.88
C GLU A 385 -33.81 10.09 -12.21
N LYS A 386 -34.25 11.19 -12.83
CA LYS A 386 -34.18 12.53 -12.21
C LYS A 386 -34.87 12.57 -10.84
N LYS A 387 -36.03 11.91 -10.70
CA LYS A 387 -36.75 11.78 -9.41
C LYS A 387 -35.93 10.99 -8.38
N LYS A 388 -35.36 9.84 -8.74
CA LYS A 388 -34.42 9.08 -7.87
C LYS A 388 -33.21 9.92 -7.44
N ILE A 389 -32.59 10.66 -8.37
CA ILE A 389 -31.43 11.52 -8.06
C ILE A 389 -31.84 12.66 -7.09
N GLN A 390 -33.01 13.27 -7.29
CA GLN A 390 -33.50 14.35 -6.44
C GLN A 390 -33.92 13.85 -5.04
N GLU A 391 -34.42 12.62 -4.95
CA GLU A 391 -34.77 11.94 -3.69
C GLU A 391 -33.53 11.48 -2.92
N ASN A 392 -32.54 10.88 -3.59
CA ASN A 392 -31.22 10.61 -3.01
C ASN A 392 -30.56 11.89 -2.47
N ASN A 393 -30.63 13.00 -3.20
CA ASN A 393 -30.13 14.30 -2.73
C ASN A 393 -30.93 14.88 -1.54
N LYS A 394 -32.22 14.58 -1.41
CA LYS A 394 -32.99 14.89 -0.18
C LYS A 394 -32.58 14.00 0.99
N ASN A 395 -32.31 12.71 0.76
CA ASN A 395 -31.86 11.77 1.78
C ASN A 395 -30.45 12.11 2.29
N LEU A 396 -29.50 12.41 1.38
CA LEU A 396 -28.18 12.96 1.71
C LEU A 396 -28.28 14.25 2.57
N LYS A 397 -29.21 15.15 2.25
CA LYS A 397 -29.45 16.37 3.04
C LYS A 397 -30.15 16.13 4.38
N LYS A 398 -30.81 14.98 4.58
CA LYS A 398 -31.31 14.53 5.89
C LYS A 398 -30.20 13.87 6.71
N THR A 399 -29.44 12.92 6.16
CA THR A 399 -28.33 12.26 6.87
C THR A 399 -27.25 13.24 7.28
N ASN A 400 -26.89 14.19 6.42
CA ASN A 400 -25.92 15.26 6.73
C ASN A 400 -26.45 16.31 7.74
N LYS A 401 -27.66 16.13 8.28
CA LYS A 401 -28.21 16.88 9.42
C LYS A 401 -28.24 16.10 10.74
N THR A 402 -27.86 14.82 10.72
CA THR A 402 -27.81 13.94 11.92
C THR A 402 -26.42 13.32 12.11
N ILE A 403 -25.58 13.30 11.07
CA ILE A 403 -24.14 13.07 11.21
C ILE A 403 -23.50 14.35 11.76
N THR A 404 -23.40 14.45 13.08
CA THR A 404 -22.34 15.24 13.72
C THR A 404 -21.01 14.75 13.12
N PRO A 405 -20.15 15.61 12.56
CA PRO A 405 -18.98 15.13 11.85
C PRO A 405 -18.06 14.37 12.82
N LEU A 406 -17.84 13.07 12.54
CA LEU A 406 -16.65 12.36 13.03
C LEU A 406 -15.40 12.85 12.28
N ASN A 407 -15.18 14.17 12.32
CA ASN A 407 -13.83 14.69 12.49
C ASN A 407 -13.33 14.08 13.78
N LYS A 408 -12.62 12.97 13.61
CA LYS A 408 -12.05 12.13 14.65
C LYS A 408 -11.41 13.03 15.70
N ILE A 409 -12.04 13.14 16.88
CA ILE A 409 -11.31 13.47 18.09
C ILE A 409 -10.41 12.27 18.33
N MET A 410 -9.26 12.27 17.64
CA MET A 410 -8.06 11.69 18.20
C MET A 410 -7.83 12.50 19.46
N THR A 411 -8.26 11.95 20.59
CA THR A 411 -7.62 12.23 21.87
C THR A 411 -6.14 11.99 21.62
N LYS A 412 -5.40 13.08 21.43
CA LYS A 412 -3.99 13.08 21.05
C LYS A 412 -3.29 12.12 22.00
N LYS A 413 -2.78 10.99 21.49
CA LYS A 413 -2.14 9.99 22.36
C LYS A 413 -1.03 10.71 23.12
N GLU A 414 -1.18 10.80 24.43
CA GLU A 414 -0.28 11.58 25.26
C GLU A 414 1.03 10.81 25.39
N ILE A 415 1.97 11.13 24.52
CA ILE A 415 3.27 10.47 24.45
C ILE A 415 4.02 10.71 25.75
N LYS A 416 4.22 9.65 26.52
CA LYS A 416 5.11 9.63 27.67
C LYS A 416 6.55 9.53 27.17
N LEU A 417 7.25 10.65 27.17
CA LEU A 417 8.65 10.76 26.78
C LEU A 417 9.55 10.76 28.02
N LEU A 418 10.57 9.89 28.01
CA LEU A 418 11.71 10.00 28.91
C LEU A 418 12.91 10.63 28.19
N LEU A 419 13.44 11.72 28.74
CA LEU A 419 14.79 12.20 28.43
C LEU A 419 15.79 11.43 29.32
N LEU A 420 16.43 10.40 28.78
CA LEU A 420 17.47 9.63 29.46
C LEU A 420 18.85 10.17 29.03
N THR A 421 19.60 10.79 29.94
CA THR A 421 20.67 11.72 29.54
C THR A 421 21.90 11.66 30.44
N SER A 422 23.09 11.94 29.88
CA SER A 422 24.28 12.30 30.68
C SER A 422 24.85 13.64 30.21
N PRO A 423 24.35 14.78 30.72
CA PRO A 423 24.72 16.10 30.22
C PRO A 423 25.79 16.78 31.10
N ARG A 424 26.88 17.26 30.50
CA ARG A 424 27.93 18.05 31.18
C ARG A 424 27.43 19.33 31.87
N LYS A 425 26.22 19.81 31.54
CA LYS A 425 25.50 20.89 32.23
C LYS A 425 24.01 20.63 32.16
N GLU A 426 23.30 20.67 33.29
CA GLU A 426 21.84 20.45 33.38
C GLU A 426 21.02 21.37 32.45
N ALA A 427 21.50 22.60 32.19
CA ALA A 427 20.92 23.52 31.22
C ALA A 427 20.77 22.96 29.79
N SER A 428 21.49 21.88 29.46
CA SER A 428 21.32 21.10 28.22
C SER A 428 19.93 20.44 28.17
N ASN A 429 19.50 19.79 29.26
CA ASN A 429 18.19 19.15 29.35
C ASN A 429 17.05 20.19 29.28
N ASN A 430 17.23 21.34 29.95
CA ASN A 430 16.26 22.43 29.90
C ASN A 430 16.14 23.05 28.50
N ASN A 431 17.22 23.07 27.71
CA ASN A 431 17.20 23.49 26.31
C ASN A 431 16.41 22.50 25.44
N VAL A 432 16.72 21.20 25.52
CA VAL A 432 16.05 20.14 24.75
C VAL A 432 14.57 20.02 25.13
N LYS A 433 14.25 19.97 26.43
CA LYS A 433 12.86 19.91 26.93
C LYS A 433 12.03 21.12 26.47
N LYS A 434 12.61 22.34 26.42
CA LYS A 434 11.92 23.52 25.88
C LYS A 434 11.61 23.40 24.38
N SER A 435 12.51 22.84 23.58
CA SER A 435 12.30 22.61 22.13
C SER A 435 11.19 21.59 21.86
N LEU A 436 11.12 20.53 22.68
CA LEU A 436 10.06 19.51 22.63
C LEU A 436 8.69 20.09 23.05
N LEU A 437 8.66 20.85 24.16
CA LEU A 437 7.44 21.51 24.66
C LEU A 437 6.86 22.52 23.67
N SER A 438 7.70 23.32 23.00
CA SER A 438 7.25 24.30 21.99
C SER A 438 6.69 23.65 20.72
N ASN A 439 6.94 22.37 20.49
CA ASN A 439 6.33 21.56 19.43
C ASN A 439 5.27 20.57 19.99
N GLY A 440 4.78 20.80 21.21
CA GLY A 440 3.59 20.14 21.75
C GLY A 440 3.79 18.76 22.35
N ILE A 441 5.04 18.33 22.62
CA ILE A 441 5.31 17.15 23.47
C ILE A 441 5.27 17.60 24.93
N GLN A 442 4.33 17.10 25.73
CA GLN A 442 4.03 17.64 27.08
C GLN A 442 4.53 16.75 28.22
N ASN A 443 4.27 15.45 28.16
CA ASN A 443 4.60 14.49 29.22
C ASN A 443 6.07 14.06 29.11
N ILE A 444 6.96 14.90 29.63
CA ILE A 444 8.42 14.75 29.51
C ILE A 444 9.07 14.61 30.89
N GLU A 445 9.50 13.40 31.25
CA GLU A 445 10.37 13.17 32.39
C GLU A 445 11.86 13.29 32.01
N ILE A 446 12.74 13.50 33.00
CA ILE A 446 14.19 13.54 32.82
C ILE A 446 14.83 12.61 33.85
N ILE A 447 15.59 11.62 33.38
CA ILE A 447 16.52 10.85 34.21
C ILE A 447 17.94 11.16 33.75
N ASN A 448 18.78 11.52 34.72
CA ASN A 448 20.21 11.71 34.53
C ASN A 448 20.94 10.40 34.89
N VAL A 449 21.89 9.99 34.05
CA VAL A 449 22.70 8.77 34.19
C VAL A 449 24.21 9.06 34.18
N SER A 450 24.60 10.32 34.39
CA SER A 450 25.99 10.73 34.59
C SER A 450 26.66 9.92 35.71
N GLU A 451 27.94 9.59 35.54
CA GLU A 451 28.78 8.99 36.61
C GLU A 451 28.72 9.81 37.91
N THR A 452 28.54 11.13 37.78
CA THR A 452 28.48 12.10 38.87
C THR A 452 27.13 12.19 39.58
N ASP A 453 26.10 11.44 39.14
CA ASP A 453 24.79 11.46 39.81
C ASP A 453 24.79 10.53 41.04
N GLN A 454 24.36 11.08 42.17
CA GLN A 454 24.26 10.35 43.44
C GLN A 454 23.07 9.40 43.50
N LYS A 455 22.13 9.46 42.54
CA LYS A 455 21.01 8.51 42.43
C LYS A 455 21.48 7.06 42.26
N LYS A 456 20.59 6.14 42.66
CA LYS A 456 20.71 4.70 42.38
C LYS A 456 20.83 4.46 40.87
N SER A 457 21.56 3.42 40.48
CA SER A 457 21.65 3.04 39.06
C SER A 457 20.30 2.64 38.46
N LEU A 458 20.18 2.81 37.15
CA LEU A 458 18.96 2.67 36.35
C LEU A 458 18.51 1.20 36.30
N THR A 459 17.20 0.96 36.39
CA THR A 459 16.61 -0.35 36.18
C THR A 459 15.53 -0.31 35.09
N TYR A 460 15.20 -1.47 34.52
CA TYR A 460 14.12 -1.54 33.52
C TYR A 460 12.75 -1.10 34.07
N ASN A 461 12.50 -1.26 35.38
CA ASN A 461 11.26 -0.80 36.00
C ASN A 461 11.08 0.72 35.97
N ASP A 462 12.19 1.47 35.93
CA ASP A 462 12.16 2.93 35.88
C ASP A 462 11.80 3.47 34.49
N ILE A 463 11.91 2.64 33.43
CA ILE A 463 11.70 3.08 32.04
C ILE A 463 10.53 2.40 31.30
N LYS A 464 10.08 1.21 31.74
CA LYS A 464 9.07 0.38 31.02
C LYS A 464 7.69 1.02 30.80
N ASN A 465 7.40 2.14 31.46
CA ASN A 465 6.10 2.82 31.43
C ASN A 465 6.04 4.01 30.46
N PHE A 466 7.13 4.32 29.77
CA PHE A 466 7.21 5.37 28.74
C PHE A 466 6.90 4.79 27.35
N ASP A 467 6.37 5.63 26.45
CA ASP A 467 6.17 5.26 25.03
C ASP A 467 7.48 5.33 24.24
N VAL A 468 8.36 6.26 24.62
CA VAL A 468 9.59 6.59 23.90
C VAL A 468 10.65 7.13 24.84
N ILE A 469 11.91 6.79 24.54
CA ILE A 469 13.10 7.36 25.17
C ILE A 469 13.84 8.20 24.12
N PHE A 470 14.21 9.42 24.49
CA PHE A 470 15.14 10.25 23.75
C PHE A 470 16.45 10.34 24.53
N PHE A 471 17.52 9.83 23.92
CA PHE A 471 18.80 9.56 24.57
C PHE A 471 19.94 10.39 23.98
N TYR A 472 20.73 11.04 24.84
CA TYR A 472 21.97 11.71 24.43
C TYR A 472 22.97 11.86 25.60
N THR A 473 24.27 11.91 25.28
CA THR A 473 25.35 12.05 26.27
C THR A 473 26.35 13.15 25.89
N ASN A 474 27.05 13.66 26.90
CA ASN A 474 28.09 14.71 26.83
C ASN A 474 29.06 14.65 28.04
N SER A 475 28.85 13.65 28.91
CA SER A 475 29.64 13.27 30.08
C SER A 475 29.65 11.73 30.14
N PRO A 476 30.58 11.10 30.88
CA PRO A 476 30.53 9.66 31.12
C PRO A 476 29.22 9.23 31.80
N MET A 477 28.92 7.94 31.72
CA MET A 477 27.76 7.34 32.38
C MET A 477 28.20 6.41 33.50
N LYS A 478 27.34 6.25 34.51
CA LYS A 478 27.61 5.41 35.68
C LYS A 478 27.81 3.94 35.30
N ASP A 479 26.88 3.40 34.51
CA ASP A 479 26.84 1.98 34.10
C ASP A 479 26.51 1.88 32.59
N PRO A 480 27.44 2.26 31.68
CA PRO A 480 27.15 2.47 30.25
C PRO A 480 26.72 1.21 29.49
N GLU A 481 27.12 0.03 29.97
CA GLU A 481 26.71 -1.28 29.44
C GLU A 481 25.29 -1.64 29.87
N GLN A 482 25.00 -1.55 31.18
CA GLN A 482 23.67 -1.82 31.74
C GLN A 482 22.60 -0.89 31.17
N ILE A 483 22.93 0.39 30.97
CA ILE A 483 22.03 1.36 30.29
C ILE A 483 21.73 0.90 28.87
N GLY A 484 22.73 0.38 28.14
CA GLY A 484 22.55 -0.17 26.80
C GLY A 484 21.66 -1.42 26.77
N ASP A 485 21.84 -2.35 27.70
CA ASP A 485 21.00 -3.55 27.83
C ASP A 485 19.55 -3.22 28.17
N ILE A 486 19.35 -2.22 29.05
CA ILE A 486 18.04 -1.68 29.42
C ILE A 486 17.36 -1.02 28.20
N LEU A 487 18.10 -0.26 27.39
CA LEU A 487 17.60 0.34 26.14
C LEU A 487 17.30 -0.71 25.07
N ALA A 488 18.12 -1.75 24.94
CA ALA A 488 17.87 -2.88 24.04
C ALA A 488 16.55 -3.57 24.41
N LYS A 489 16.37 -3.93 25.69
CA LYS A 489 15.13 -4.55 26.17
C LYS A 489 13.90 -3.64 25.96
N PHE A 490 14.03 -2.33 26.16
CA PHE A 490 12.92 -1.40 25.91
C PHE A 490 12.46 -1.43 24.44
N VAL A 491 13.40 -1.52 23.50
CA VAL A 491 13.09 -1.68 22.07
C VAL A 491 12.50 -3.06 21.77
N GLU A 492 12.98 -4.13 22.42
CA GLU A 492 12.42 -5.49 22.28
C GLU A 492 10.96 -5.57 22.75
N ASP A 493 10.63 -4.88 23.85
CA ASP A 493 9.28 -4.77 24.41
C ASP A 493 8.37 -3.78 23.64
N GLY A 494 8.86 -3.18 22.55
CA GLY A 494 8.08 -2.33 21.63
C GLY A 494 8.25 -0.81 21.79
N GLY A 495 9.03 -0.35 22.77
CA GLY A 495 9.23 1.07 23.07
C GLY A 495 10.10 1.82 22.04
N GLY A 496 9.70 3.03 21.67
CA GLY A 496 10.41 3.84 20.67
C GLY A 496 11.73 4.42 21.21
N LEU A 497 12.79 4.47 20.41
CA LEU A 497 14.10 4.96 20.84
C LEU A 497 14.66 5.98 19.85
N VAL A 498 14.94 7.20 20.31
CA VAL A 498 15.62 8.25 19.53
C VAL A 498 16.98 8.52 20.16
N ILE A 499 18.07 8.21 19.45
CA ILE A 499 19.44 8.46 19.91
C ILE A 499 20.02 9.64 19.15
N CYS A 500 20.60 10.61 19.87
CA CYS A 500 21.52 11.56 19.27
C CYS A 500 22.94 10.97 19.26
N SER A 501 23.56 10.87 18.09
CA SER A 501 24.86 10.19 17.91
C SER A 501 26.00 10.84 18.70
N CYS A 502 25.98 12.16 18.84
CA CYS A 502 27.03 12.90 19.52
C CYS A 502 27.18 12.44 20.97
N GLY A 503 28.39 12.02 21.35
CA GLY A 503 28.72 11.49 22.67
C GLY A 503 28.32 10.02 22.86
N ALA A 504 27.18 9.57 22.33
CA ALA A 504 26.66 8.22 22.53
C ALA A 504 27.29 7.18 21.56
N LEU A 505 27.52 7.57 20.31
CA LEU A 505 28.02 6.74 19.21
C LEU A 505 29.35 7.26 18.64
N ALA A 506 30.01 8.17 19.36
CA ALA A 506 31.37 8.61 19.08
C ALA A 506 32.37 7.56 19.56
N ASP A 507 33.26 7.09 18.69
CA ASP A 507 34.38 6.22 19.06
C ASP A 507 35.29 6.90 20.09
N GLU A 508 35.86 6.09 21.00
CA GLU A 508 36.81 6.51 22.06
C GLU A 508 36.31 7.55 23.08
N PHE A 509 35.07 8.02 22.98
CA PHE A 509 34.49 8.95 23.95
C PHE A 509 34.10 8.24 25.25
N ALA A 510 34.51 8.77 26.40
CA ALA A 510 34.10 8.26 27.71
C ALA A 510 32.57 8.33 27.97
N SER A 511 31.84 9.11 27.16
CA SER A 511 30.37 9.21 27.16
C SER A 511 29.65 8.14 26.32
N GLN A 512 30.40 7.24 25.68
CA GLN A 512 29.86 6.27 24.73
C GLN A 512 28.88 5.28 25.38
N LEU A 513 27.84 4.91 24.62
CA LEU A 513 26.93 3.83 24.96
C LEU A 513 27.60 2.46 24.68
N GLN A 514 27.25 1.44 25.45
CA GLN A 514 27.83 0.09 25.37
C GLN A 514 26.69 -0.95 25.47
N GLY A 515 27.00 -2.24 25.69
CA GLY A 515 26.00 -3.30 25.84
C GLY A 515 25.22 -3.65 24.56
N ARG A 516 24.22 -4.53 24.71
CA ARG A 516 23.48 -5.20 23.63
C ARG A 516 22.94 -4.26 22.55
N ILE A 517 22.57 -3.03 22.88
CA ILE A 517 22.05 -2.04 21.92
C ILE A 517 23.06 -1.72 20.82
N ILE A 518 24.37 -1.75 21.11
CA ILE A 518 25.44 -1.48 20.14
C ILE A 518 25.73 -2.73 19.29
N ASP A 519 25.90 -3.86 19.97
CA ASP A 519 26.47 -5.08 19.40
C ASP A 519 25.45 -5.86 18.57
N GLU A 520 24.22 -6.01 19.07
CA GLU A 520 23.12 -6.51 18.27
C GLU A 520 22.66 -5.48 17.23
N PRO A 521 22.05 -5.90 16.11
CA PRO A 521 21.69 -5.01 15.01
C PRO A 521 20.39 -4.22 15.29
N PHE A 522 20.30 -3.55 16.45
CA PHE A 522 19.24 -2.61 16.82
C PHE A 522 19.44 -1.23 16.18
N LEU A 523 20.64 -0.67 16.27
CA LEU A 523 20.92 0.67 15.73
C LEU A 523 21.03 0.66 14.20
N PRO A 524 20.52 1.70 13.51
CA PRO A 524 20.76 1.91 12.08
C PRO A 524 22.20 2.32 11.76
N ILE A 525 22.94 2.89 12.71
CA ILE A 525 24.31 3.38 12.56
C ILE A 525 25.15 2.79 13.70
N GLY A 526 26.38 2.35 13.40
CA GLY A 526 27.33 1.90 14.42
C GLY A 526 27.97 3.06 15.21
N LYS A 527 29.01 2.76 15.99
CA LYS A 527 29.94 3.81 16.44
C LYS A 527 30.80 4.28 15.27
N GLN A 528 31.14 5.56 15.22
CA GLN A 528 32.00 6.17 14.21
C GLN A 528 32.82 7.32 14.81
N THR A 529 33.86 7.76 14.08
CA THR A 529 34.68 8.92 14.43
C THR A 529 33.85 10.19 14.62
N PHE A 530 34.10 10.92 15.70
CA PHE A 530 33.46 12.19 16.01
C PHE A 530 33.97 13.35 15.16
N LEU A 531 33.05 14.21 14.69
CA LEU A 531 33.35 15.36 13.85
C LEU A 531 32.77 16.66 14.45
N GLU A 532 33.59 17.72 14.44
CA GLU A 532 33.18 19.07 14.82
C GLU A 532 33.87 20.15 13.97
N LYS A 533 33.47 21.42 14.17
CA LYS A 533 34.01 22.63 13.53
C LYS A 533 33.77 22.75 12.02
N ASN A 534 33.08 21.78 11.40
CA ASN A 534 32.57 21.85 10.03
C ASN A 534 31.13 22.45 10.03
N PRO A 535 30.85 23.63 9.47
CA PRO A 535 29.51 24.23 9.56
C PRO A 535 28.50 23.65 8.54
N LEU A 536 27.71 22.67 8.97
CA LEU A 536 26.80 21.89 8.13
C LEU A 536 25.34 22.38 8.13
N LYS A 537 24.62 22.01 7.07
CA LYS A 537 23.18 22.24 6.85
C LYS A 537 22.49 20.94 6.44
N LEU A 538 21.16 20.94 6.42
CA LEU A 538 20.37 19.91 5.76
C LEU A 538 20.87 19.72 4.30
N GLY A 539 21.25 18.50 3.95
CA GLY A 539 21.64 18.09 2.61
C GLY A 539 20.48 17.45 1.85
N SER A 540 20.77 16.40 1.07
CA SER A 540 19.76 15.62 0.36
C SER A 540 18.83 14.86 1.31
N ILE A 541 17.55 14.79 0.93
CA ILE A 541 16.50 14.05 1.64
C ILE A 541 16.12 12.87 0.73
N THR A 542 16.32 11.64 1.20
CA THR A 542 15.99 10.41 0.44
C THR A 542 14.49 10.15 0.42
N GLU A 543 13.79 10.55 1.48
CA GLU A 543 12.36 10.37 1.67
C GLU A 543 11.69 11.71 2.00
N PRO A 544 11.42 12.59 1.00
CA PRO A 544 10.83 13.91 1.24
C PRO A 544 9.46 13.87 1.93
N ASN A 545 8.72 12.77 1.76
CA ASN A 545 7.43 12.52 2.38
C ASN A 545 7.53 11.73 3.70
N HIS A 546 8.73 11.55 4.26
CA HIS A 546 8.89 10.86 5.54
C HIS A 546 8.23 11.67 6.67
N PRO A 547 7.52 11.05 7.63
CA PRO A 547 6.91 11.76 8.75
C PRO A 547 7.90 12.66 9.50
N ILE A 548 9.14 12.20 9.73
CA ILE A 548 10.21 12.99 10.36
C ILE A 548 10.48 14.33 9.63
N MET A 549 10.31 14.38 8.30
CA MET A 549 10.55 15.57 7.49
C MET A 549 9.34 16.51 7.37
N LYS A 550 8.18 16.17 7.95
CA LYS A 550 6.96 17.00 7.89
C LYS A 550 7.23 18.39 8.49
N LYS A 551 7.10 19.43 7.66
CA LYS A 551 7.39 20.85 8.00
C LYS A 551 8.86 21.12 8.35
N VAL A 552 9.79 20.24 7.94
CA VAL A 552 11.25 20.41 8.09
C VAL A 552 11.86 20.74 6.73
N SER A 553 11.95 22.03 6.39
CA SER A 553 12.59 22.50 5.15
C SER A 553 14.03 22.99 5.34
N THR A 554 14.44 23.29 6.58
CA THR A 554 15.78 23.78 6.90
C THR A 554 16.31 23.19 8.20
N PHE A 555 17.61 22.86 8.20
CA PHE A 555 18.38 22.59 9.43
C PHE A 555 19.80 23.13 9.24
N ASN A 556 20.43 23.58 10.33
CA ASN A 556 21.76 24.18 10.35
C ASN A 556 22.43 23.87 11.69
N GLY A 557 23.53 23.10 11.67
CA GLY A 557 24.21 22.61 12.87
C GLY A 557 25.05 23.65 13.63
N GLY A 558 25.13 24.89 13.12
CA GLY A 558 25.96 25.94 13.68
C GLY A 558 27.45 25.77 13.38
N LYS A 559 28.30 26.60 13.99
CA LYS A 559 29.75 26.57 13.75
C LYS A 559 30.44 25.25 14.15
N ALA A 560 29.85 24.47 15.05
CA ALA A 560 30.41 23.17 15.43
C ALA A 560 29.81 22.00 14.65
N SER A 561 28.49 22.03 14.37
CA SER A 561 27.71 20.92 13.78
C SER A 561 28.16 19.54 14.28
N TYR A 562 27.95 19.30 15.57
CA TYR A 562 28.40 18.06 16.22
C TYR A 562 27.69 16.83 15.64
N HIS A 563 28.47 15.92 15.07
CA HIS A 563 28.03 14.69 14.41
C HIS A 563 29.13 13.62 14.47
N ILE A 564 28.88 12.44 13.89
CA ILE A 564 29.87 11.39 13.63
C ILE A 564 29.95 11.11 12.13
N ASP A 565 31.05 10.52 11.65
CA ASP A 565 31.33 10.27 10.21
C ASP A 565 30.51 9.11 9.59
N ALA A 566 29.23 9.03 9.91
CA ALA A 566 28.33 7.99 9.43
C ALA A 566 28.02 8.16 7.94
N LYS A 567 28.72 7.42 7.08
CA LYS A 567 28.46 7.37 5.62
C LYS A 567 27.55 6.22 5.18
N ILE A 568 27.46 5.15 5.97
CA ILE A 568 26.73 3.91 5.66
C ILE A 568 25.88 3.48 6.88
N VAL A 569 24.72 2.87 6.64
CA VAL A 569 23.86 2.26 7.68
C VAL A 569 24.08 0.75 7.81
N LYS A 570 23.81 0.16 8.97
CA LYS A 570 23.75 -1.30 9.16
C LYS A 570 22.67 -1.90 8.24
N GLN A 571 22.74 -3.19 7.93
CA GLN A 571 21.70 -3.92 7.19
C GLN A 571 20.30 -3.70 7.79
N ASP A 572 19.24 -3.77 6.98
CA ASP A 572 17.82 -3.60 7.35
C ASP A 572 17.51 -2.25 8.03
N SER A 573 18.25 -1.21 7.63
CA SER A 573 18.13 0.16 8.13
C SER A 573 17.94 1.12 6.96
N LYS A 574 17.39 2.30 7.24
CA LYS A 574 17.02 3.26 6.20
C LYS A 574 17.55 4.65 6.49
N VAL A 575 18.20 5.28 5.51
CA VAL A 575 18.54 6.72 5.56
C VAL A 575 17.30 7.53 5.15
N ILE A 576 17.03 8.62 5.87
CA ILE A 576 15.92 9.55 5.62
C ILE A 576 16.44 10.91 5.12
N ALA A 577 17.57 11.38 5.66
CA ALA A 577 18.20 12.63 5.25
C ALA A 577 19.71 12.62 5.53
N PHE A 578 20.45 13.44 4.78
CA PHE A 578 21.88 13.68 4.90
C PHE A 578 22.19 15.09 5.41
N TRP A 579 23.41 15.29 5.92
CA TRP A 579 24.06 16.58 6.06
C TRP A 579 24.59 17.06 4.70
N SER A 580 24.96 18.34 4.62
CA SER A 580 25.50 18.98 3.41
C SER A 580 26.89 18.49 2.94
N ASP A 581 27.54 17.59 3.69
CA ASP A 581 28.79 16.90 3.30
C ASP A 581 28.56 15.42 2.93
N ASN A 582 27.29 14.98 2.85
CA ASN A 582 26.85 13.62 2.60
C ASN A 582 27.11 12.62 3.74
N THR A 583 27.49 13.06 4.95
CA THR A 583 27.28 12.23 6.14
C THR A 583 25.77 12.11 6.43
N ILE A 584 25.32 10.97 6.95
CA ILE A 584 23.91 10.70 7.26
C ILE A 584 23.48 11.64 8.38
N LEU A 585 22.36 12.35 8.22
CA LEU A 585 21.76 13.20 9.27
C LEU A 585 20.69 12.43 10.07
N ILE A 586 19.88 11.61 9.39
CA ILE A 586 18.80 10.83 9.98
C ILE A 586 18.79 9.43 9.38
N ALA A 587 18.81 8.40 10.24
CA ALA A 587 18.50 7.04 9.85
C ALA A 587 17.56 6.36 10.86
N GLU A 588 16.76 5.42 10.38
CA GLU A 588 15.86 4.59 11.17
C GLU A 588 16.19 3.10 11.04
N LYS A 589 15.82 2.31 12.05
CA LYS A 589 15.70 0.86 11.99
C LYS A 589 14.51 0.38 12.79
N GLN A 590 13.82 -0.65 12.29
CA GLN A 590 12.88 -1.45 13.06
C GLN A 590 13.14 -2.94 12.77
N ARG A 591 13.92 -3.61 13.63
CA ARG A 591 14.45 -4.97 13.40
C ARG A 591 13.36 -6.05 13.27
N ARG A 592 12.19 -5.84 13.89
CA ARG A 592 10.98 -6.67 13.79
C ARG A 592 9.75 -5.78 13.92
N SER A 593 8.63 -6.16 13.30
CA SER A 593 7.37 -5.40 13.38
C SER A 593 6.83 -5.22 14.81
N THR A 594 7.18 -6.13 15.72
CA THR A 594 6.86 -6.07 17.16
C THR A 594 7.83 -5.22 17.99
N PHE A 595 9.04 -4.97 17.51
CA PHE A 595 10.03 -4.16 18.20
C PHE A 595 9.77 -2.66 17.94
N GLY A 596 10.19 -1.82 18.87
CA GLY A 596 10.13 -0.36 18.71
C GLY A 596 11.01 0.14 17.57
N LYS A 597 10.71 1.36 17.09
CA LYS A 597 11.54 2.04 16.09
C LYS A 597 12.74 2.68 16.77
N VAL A 598 13.92 2.45 16.21
CA VAL A 598 15.17 3.10 16.61
C VAL A 598 15.54 4.15 15.57
N ILE A 599 15.58 5.42 15.96
CA ILE A 599 16.01 6.53 15.10
C ILE A 599 17.33 7.09 15.63
N VAL A 600 18.34 7.19 14.76
CA VAL A 600 19.57 7.91 15.07
C VAL A 600 19.52 9.26 14.37
N LEU A 601 19.58 10.32 15.17
CA LEU A 601 19.82 11.69 14.73
C LEU A 601 21.31 11.97 14.85
N ASN A 602 21.97 12.27 13.73
CA ASN A 602 23.41 12.49 13.70
C ASN A 602 23.78 13.91 14.13
N ILE A 603 23.38 14.28 15.36
CA ILE A 603 23.42 15.64 15.90
C ILE A 603 23.85 15.63 17.37
N PHE A 604 24.22 16.80 17.90
CA PHE A 604 24.05 17.13 19.31
C PHE A 604 22.73 17.92 19.49
N PRO A 605 21.82 17.52 20.40
CA PRO A 605 20.44 18.04 20.40
C PRO A 605 20.27 19.43 21.02
N VAL A 606 21.26 19.94 21.75
CA VAL A 606 21.21 21.29 22.35
C VAL A 606 21.28 22.34 21.26
N SER A 607 20.39 23.34 21.32
CA SER A 607 20.29 24.45 20.35
C SER A 607 21.03 25.71 20.80
N GLY A 608 21.45 26.58 19.87
CA GLY A 608 22.15 27.82 20.22
C GLY A 608 22.39 28.85 19.10
N LYS A 609 22.85 30.05 19.48
CA LYS A 609 22.99 31.21 18.57
C LYS A 609 24.24 31.20 17.67
N ARG A 610 25.23 30.33 17.91
CA ARG A 610 26.54 30.33 17.20
C ARG A 610 27.18 28.95 17.09
N LYS A 611 27.40 28.27 18.23
CA LYS A 611 28.16 27.01 18.27
C LYS A 611 27.32 25.82 17.83
N PHE A 612 26.19 25.61 18.52
CA PHE A 612 25.24 24.53 18.26
C PHE A 612 24.20 24.90 17.19
N TRP A 613 23.26 23.98 16.92
CA TRP A 613 22.28 24.13 15.85
C TRP A 613 21.35 25.34 16.04
N ASN A 614 20.98 25.95 14.92
CA ASN A 614 20.35 27.27 14.89
C ASN A 614 18.84 27.19 15.13
N GLN A 615 18.39 27.81 16.24
CA GLN A 615 16.98 27.95 16.64
C GLN A 615 16.06 28.66 15.63
N LYS A 616 16.61 29.28 14.57
CA LYS A 616 15.84 29.84 13.44
C LYS A 616 15.61 28.84 12.29
N THR A 617 16.01 27.58 12.45
CA THR A 617 15.78 26.47 11.51
C THR A 617 14.99 25.36 12.20
N ASN A 618 14.39 24.45 11.44
CA ASN A 618 13.38 23.49 11.91
C ASN A 618 13.95 22.30 12.73
N GLY A 619 15.04 22.51 13.46
CA GLY A 619 15.70 21.47 14.25
C GLY A 619 14.88 20.99 15.46
N ASP A 620 14.06 21.87 16.03
CA ASP A 620 13.08 21.55 17.07
C ASP A 620 11.95 20.65 16.52
N ARG A 621 11.41 21.01 15.35
CA ARG A 621 10.40 20.21 14.65
C ARG A 621 10.96 18.86 14.21
N LEU A 622 12.20 18.80 13.68
CA LEU A 622 12.91 17.56 13.34
C LEU A 622 13.05 16.63 14.56
N ILE A 623 13.47 17.17 15.70
CA ILE A 623 13.60 16.43 16.97
C ILE A 623 12.23 15.91 17.45
N SER A 624 11.21 16.77 17.53
CA SER A 624 9.87 16.35 17.99
C SER A 624 9.19 15.37 17.03
N ASN A 625 9.33 15.56 15.71
CA ASN A 625 8.81 14.63 14.73
C ASN A 625 9.45 13.24 14.88
N SER A 626 10.74 13.18 15.21
CA SER A 626 11.44 11.91 15.44
C SER A 626 10.92 11.17 16.67
N VAL A 627 10.59 11.90 17.74
CA VAL A 627 9.97 11.35 18.96
C VAL A 627 8.56 10.80 18.70
N GLU A 628 7.72 11.55 18.00
CA GLU A 628 6.34 11.12 17.71
C GLU A 628 6.30 9.97 16.67
N TYR A 629 7.18 10.01 15.67
CA TYR A 629 7.34 8.92 14.70
C TYR A 629 7.81 7.61 15.35
N ALA A 630 8.70 7.68 16.35
CA ALA A 630 9.17 6.49 17.08
C ALA A 630 8.02 5.68 17.70
N VAL A 631 6.98 6.38 18.19
CA VAL A 631 5.81 5.79 18.86
C VAL A 631 4.71 5.40 17.88
N THR A 632 4.43 6.24 16.88
CA THR A 632 3.20 6.15 16.08
C THR A 632 3.41 5.67 14.65
N GLY A 633 4.63 5.80 14.10
CA GLY A 633 4.89 5.60 12.67
C GLY A 633 4.42 6.73 11.76
N ASP A 634 3.92 7.85 12.32
CA ASP A 634 3.53 9.06 11.60
C ASP A 634 3.83 10.31 12.47
N VAL A 635 3.37 11.49 12.09
CA VAL A 635 3.36 12.70 12.96
C VAL A 635 2.09 13.54 12.76
N GLN A 636 1.63 14.16 13.84
CA GLN A 636 0.51 15.11 13.83
C GLN A 636 0.95 16.46 13.22
N ASP A 637 0.07 17.47 13.21
CA ASP A 637 0.29 18.74 12.49
C ASP A 637 0.80 19.89 13.36
#